data_AF-A0A356K0I4-F1
#
_entry.id   AF-A0A356K0I4-F1
#
_cell.length_a   1.000
_cell.length_b   1.000
_cell.length_c   1.000
_cell.angle_alpha   90.00
_cell.angle_beta   90.00
_cell.angle_gamma   90.00
#
_symmetry.space_group_name_H-M   'P 1'
#
loop_
_entity.id
_entity.type
_entity.pdbx_description
1 polymer ?
#
loop_
_entity_poly.entity_id
_entity_poly.type
_entity_poly.pdbx_seq_one_letter_code
_entity_poly.pdbx_strand_id
1 'polypeptide(L)'
;MLIHFWGVRGSLPTPLKNAQVQAKIAAVVSRISPKDLESAESKMKFLSSLPEWIYGTIGGNTPCIELRSKSDELFLLDCGTGLREFSVAGRQPESRHYNIFLSHFH
;
A
#
# COMPACT_ATOMS: atom_id res chain seq x y z
N MET A 1 -2.30 18.34 8.80
CA MET A 1 -1.10 17.51 8.66
C MET A 1 -1.57 16.18 8.16
N LEU A 2 -1.02 15.71 7.03
CA LEU A 2 -1.35 14.43 6.44
C LEU A 2 -0.13 13.50 6.58
N ILE A 3 -0.38 12.24 6.87
CA ILE A 3 0.66 11.21 7.00
C ILE A 3 0.29 10.06 6.07
N HIS A 4 1.20 9.67 5.18
CA HIS A 4 1.04 8.53 4.31
C HIS A 4 2.19 7.54 4.53
N PHE A 5 1.86 6.26 4.69
CA PHE A 5 2.82 5.19 4.88
C PHE A 5 3.02 4.41 3.56
N TRP A 6 4.06 4.77 2.81
CA TRP A 6 4.40 4.12 1.54
C TRP A 6 5.13 2.79 1.74
N GLY A 7 5.76 2.64 2.91
CA GLY A 7 6.32 1.39 3.39
C GLY A 7 6.43 1.38 4.91
N VAL A 8 6.21 0.21 5.50
CA VAL A 8 6.16 0.00 6.97
C VAL A 8 6.88 -1.27 7.40
N ARG A 9 7.45 -2.04 6.45
CA ARG A 9 8.18 -3.26 6.76
C ARG A 9 9.57 -2.90 7.27
N GLY A 10 10.12 -3.68 8.20
CA GLY A 10 11.53 -3.57 8.55
C GLY A 10 12.47 -3.96 7.40
N SER A 11 13.77 -4.04 7.69
CA SER A 11 14.81 -4.35 6.70
C SER A 11 14.73 -5.75 6.10
N LEU A 12 14.06 -6.69 6.76
CA LEU A 12 13.87 -8.05 6.27
C LEU A 12 12.53 -8.19 5.53
N PRO A 13 12.52 -8.56 4.24
CA PRO A 13 11.28 -8.79 3.52
C PRO A 13 10.50 -9.90 4.21
N THR A 14 9.25 -9.61 4.56
CA THR A 14 8.31 -10.62 5.09
C THR A 14 7.21 -10.82 4.06
N PRO A 15 7.47 -11.56 2.97
CA PRO A 15 6.44 -11.85 1.98
C PRO A 15 5.28 -12.62 2.63
N LEU A 16 4.11 -12.60 1.98
CA LEU A 16 2.98 -13.40 2.43
C LEU A 16 3.38 -14.88 2.45
N LYS A 17 3.12 -15.54 3.58
CA LYS A 17 3.23 -17.00 3.69
C LYS A 17 2.08 -17.68 2.94
N ASN A 18 2.28 -18.90 2.48
CA ASN A 18 1.25 -19.72 1.82
C ASN A 18 -0.05 -19.79 2.64
N ALA A 19 0.05 -19.95 3.97
CA ALA A 19 -1.11 -19.97 4.86
C ALA A 19 -1.90 -18.65 4.87
N GLN A 20 -1.23 -17.50 4.73
CA GLN A 20 -1.88 -16.19 4.66
C GLN A 20 -2.58 -15.99 3.31
N VAL A 21 -1.97 -16.46 2.22
CA VAL A 21 -2.60 -16.49 0.89
C VAL A 21 -3.84 -17.38 0.92
N GLN A 22 -3.74 -18.58 1.49
CA GLN A 22 -4.86 -19.50 1.63
C GLN A 22 -6.00 -18.90 2.45
N ALA A 23 -5.69 -18.20 3.56
CA ALA A 23 -6.69 -17.51 4.37
C ALA A 23 -7.42 -16.41 3.60
N LYS A 24 -6.70 -15.65 2.75
CA LYS A 24 -7.32 -14.64 1.86
C LYS A 24 -8.25 -15.30 0.86
N ILE A 25 -7.81 -16.38 0.20
CA ILE A 25 -8.64 -17.13 -0.76
C ILE A 25 -9.90 -17.66 -0.07
N ALA A 26 -9.75 -18.28 1.10
CA ALA A 26 -10.88 -18.77 1.88
C ALA A 26 -11.88 -17.64 2.22
N ALA A 27 -11.38 -16.46 2.63
CA ALA A 27 -12.21 -15.30 2.91
C ALA A 27 -12.99 -14.80 1.68
N VAL A 28 -12.38 -14.85 0.49
CA VAL A 28 -13.06 -14.53 -0.79
C VAL A 28 -14.14 -15.57 -1.10
N VAL A 29 -13.81 -16.86 -1.02
CA VAL A 29 -14.73 -17.97 -1.31
C VAL A 29 -15.93 -17.97 -0.36
N SER A 30 -15.76 -17.61 0.91
CA SER A 30 -16.89 -17.51 1.85
C SER A 30 -17.85 -16.35 1.58
N ARG A 31 -17.48 -15.39 0.73
CA ARG A 31 -18.29 -14.19 0.43
C ARG A 31 -18.92 -14.19 -0.96
N ILE A 32 -18.41 -15.03 -1.86
CA ILE A 32 -18.86 -15.06 -3.25
C ILE A 32 -20.21 -15.80 -3.36
N SER A 33 -21.07 -15.32 -4.25
CA SER A 33 -22.36 -15.94 -4.56
C SER A 33 -22.42 -16.37 -6.04
N PRO A 34 -23.39 -17.21 -6.44
CA PRO A 34 -23.56 -17.58 -7.85
C PRO A 34 -23.72 -16.37 -8.79
N LYS A 35 -24.38 -15.30 -8.33
CA LYS A 35 -24.58 -14.07 -9.11
C LYS A 35 -23.28 -13.36 -9.46
N ASP A 36 -22.29 -13.45 -8.57
CA ASP A 36 -20.98 -12.83 -8.78
C ASP A 36 -20.17 -13.56 -9.87
N LEU A 37 -20.54 -14.79 -10.20
CA LEU A 37 -19.82 -15.67 -11.13
C LEU A 37 -20.39 -15.68 -12.56
N GLU A 38 -21.53 -15.01 -12.80
CA GLU A 38 -22.29 -15.06 -14.06
C GLU A 38 -21.53 -14.49 -15.26
N SER A 39 -20.68 -13.48 -15.06
CA SER A 39 -19.92 -12.84 -16.14
C SER A 39 -18.55 -12.32 -15.67
N ALA A 40 -17.71 -11.89 -16.62
CA ALA A 40 -16.46 -11.22 -16.28
C ALA A 40 -16.71 -9.90 -15.52
N GLU A 41 -17.77 -9.18 -15.88
CA GLU A 41 -18.16 -7.92 -15.25
C GLU A 41 -18.64 -8.13 -13.81
N SER A 42 -19.48 -9.14 -13.55
CA SER A 42 -19.94 -9.47 -12.20
C SER A 42 -18.78 -9.84 -11.28
N LYS A 43 -17.79 -10.58 -11.80
CA LYS A 43 -16.57 -10.95 -11.05
C LYS A 43 -15.76 -9.72 -10.65
N MET A 44 -15.53 -8.79 -11.59
CA MET A 44 -14.79 -7.56 -11.31
C MET A 44 -15.53 -6.67 -10.33
N LYS A 45 -16.86 -6.57 -10.46
CA LYS A 45 -17.70 -5.83 -9.51
C LYS A 45 -17.60 -6.41 -8.10
N PHE A 46 -17.70 -7.73 -7.96
CA PHE A 46 -17.51 -8.40 -6.67
C PHE A 46 -16.11 -8.14 -6.09
N LEU A 47 -15.04 -8.32 -6.88
CA LEU A 47 -13.67 -8.07 -6.43
C LEU A 47 -13.50 -6.62 -5.94
N SER A 48 -14.05 -5.64 -6.67
CA SER A 48 -14.01 -4.23 -6.29
C SER A 48 -14.82 -3.90 -5.03
N SER A 49 -15.78 -4.75 -4.65
CA SER A 49 -16.59 -4.58 -3.44
C SER A 49 -15.94 -5.16 -2.18
N LEU A 50 -14.90 -6.00 -2.34
CA LEU A 50 -14.20 -6.59 -1.22
C LEU A 50 -13.38 -5.54 -0.47
N PRO A 51 -13.20 -5.70 0.85
CA PRO A 51 -12.22 -4.90 1.58
C PRO A 51 -10.80 -5.04 1.00
N GLU A 52 -10.07 -3.93 0.89
CA GLU A 52 -8.73 -3.86 0.28
C GLU A 52 -7.72 -4.84 0.90
N TRP A 53 -7.80 -5.08 2.21
CA TRP A 53 -6.92 -6.01 2.90
C TRP A 53 -7.12 -7.48 2.50
N ILE A 54 -8.22 -7.84 1.82
CA ILE A 54 -8.46 -9.19 1.32
C ILE A 54 -7.69 -9.41 0.02
N TYR A 55 -7.88 -8.54 -0.98
CA TYR A 55 -7.25 -8.68 -2.31
C TYR A 55 -5.87 -8.01 -2.43
N GLY A 56 -5.54 -7.06 -1.55
CA GLY A 56 -4.26 -6.34 -1.50
C GLY A 56 -3.29 -6.88 -0.45
N THR A 57 -2.05 -6.40 -0.45
CA THR A 57 -1.02 -6.74 0.56
C THR A 57 -0.48 -5.47 1.19
N ILE A 58 -0.54 -5.38 2.52
CA ILE A 58 -0.04 -4.24 3.29
C ILE A 58 1.38 -4.54 3.78
N GLY A 59 2.27 -3.55 3.73
CA GLY A 59 3.60 -3.63 4.33
C GLY A 59 4.54 -4.58 3.61
N GLY A 60 4.52 -4.59 2.27
CA GLY A 60 5.57 -5.22 1.46
C GLY A 60 6.84 -4.36 1.36
N ASN A 61 6.69 -3.04 1.43
CA ASN A 61 7.78 -2.08 1.26
C ASN A 61 8.48 -1.73 2.58
N THR A 62 9.80 -1.53 2.50
CA THR A 62 10.63 -1.01 3.61
C THR A 62 10.33 0.48 3.85
N PRO A 63 10.71 1.06 5.01
CA PRO A 63 10.10 2.28 5.51
C PRO A 63 10.25 3.46 4.55
N CYS A 64 9.13 4.10 4.27
CA CYS A 64 9.07 5.39 3.60
C CYS A 64 7.75 6.04 4.02
N ILE A 65 7.85 7.18 4.70
CA ILE A 65 6.70 7.89 5.24
C ILE A 65 6.68 9.30 4.67
N GLU A 66 5.57 9.68 4.07
CA GLU A 66 5.30 11.06 3.70
C GLU A 66 4.61 11.77 4.85
N LEU A 67 5.16 12.91 5.24
CA LEU A 67 4.49 13.91 6.07
C LEU A 67 4.26 15.16 5.22
N ARG A 68 3.02 15.64 5.23
CA ARG A 68 2.64 16.87 4.54
C ARG A 68 2.11 17.90 5.51
N SER A 69 2.73 19.08 5.50
CA SER A 69 2.31 20.22 6.33
C SER A 69 1.02 20.83 5.78
N LYS A 70 0.43 21.79 6.51
CA LYS A 70 -0.73 22.54 6.02
C LYS A 70 -0.37 23.48 4.86
N SER A 71 0.89 23.87 4.75
CA SER A 71 1.49 24.75 3.72
C SER A 71 2.09 23.97 2.56
N ASP A 72 1.71 22.71 2.39
CA ASP A 72 2.18 21.81 1.32
C ASP A 72 3.67 21.43 1.35
N GLU A 73 4.37 21.67 2.45
CA GLU A 73 5.75 21.20 2.60
C GLU A 73 5.75 19.68 2.75
N LEU A 74 6.61 19.05 1.95
CA LEU A 74 6.79 17.60 1.93
C LEU A 74 8.04 17.20 2.71
N PHE A 75 7.85 16.27 3.63
CA PHE A 75 8.92 15.54 4.29
C PHE A 75 8.79 14.05 3.99
N LEU A 76 9.87 13.44 3.55
CA LEU A 76 10.01 11.99 3.40
C LEU A 76 10.89 11.47 4.53
N LEU A 77 10.34 10.61 5.38
CA LEU A 77 11.09 9.91 6.41
C LEU A 77 11.47 8.54 5.87
N ASP A 78 12.77 8.30 5.83
CA ASP A 78 13.43 7.17 5.18
C ASP A 78 13.14 7.04 3.68
N CYS A 79 14.10 6.46 2.97
CA CYS A 79 14.04 6.22 1.53
C CYS A 79 14.13 4.72 1.24
N GLY A 80 13.40 3.91 2.01
CA GLY A 80 13.23 2.50 1.72
C GLY A 80 12.52 2.24 0.39
N THR A 81 12.20 0.97 0.10
CA THR A 81 11.56 0.58 -1.16
C THR A 81 10.18 1.23 -1.36
N GLY A 82 9.54 1.70 -0.29
CA GLY A 82 8.31 2.48 -0.37
C GLY A 82 8.45 3.78 -1.15
N LEU A 83 9.68 4.32 -1.28
CA LEU A 83 9.94 5.53 -2.07
C LEU A 83 9.53 5.35 -3.55
N ARG A 84 9.59 4.13 -4.07
CA ARG A 84 9.13 3.83 -5.44
C ARG A 84 7.62 3.99 -5.59
N GLU A 85 6.84 3.56 -4.61
CA GLU A 85 5.39 3.74 -4.66
C GLU A 85 5.02 5.22 -4.53
N PHE A 86 5.72 5.95 -3.64
CA PHE A 86 5.60 7.40 -3.56
C PHE A 86 5.93 8.08 -4.90
N SER A 87 6.99 7.66 -5.61
CA SER A 87 7.37 8.33 -6.86
C SER A 87 6.36 8.13 -7.99
N VAL A 88 5.54 7.06 -7.93
CA VAL A 88 4.51 6.76 -8.93
C VAL A 88 3.17 7.40 -8.56
N ALA A 89 2.75 7.32 -7.30
CA ALA A 89 1.40 7.71 -6.87
C ALA A 89 1.35 8.93 -5.95
N GLY A 90 2.49 9.33 -5.39
CA GLY A 90 2.60 10.48 -4.49
C GLY A 90 2.48 11.81 -5.22
N ARG A 91 2.00 12.83 -4.51
CA ARG A 91 1.89 14.19 -5.06
C ARG A 91 3.21 14.94 -4.89
N GLN A 92 3.73 15.47 -6.00
CA GLN A 92 4.89 16.36 -5.94
C GLN A 92 4.55 17.67 -5.21
N PRO A 93 5.44 18.19 -4.35
CA PRO A 93 5.25 19.51 -3.74
C PRO A 93 5.38 20.59 -4.82
N GLU A 94 4.59 21.66 -4.72
CA GLU A 94 4.61 22.76 -5.70
C GLU A 94 6.00 23.41 -5.84
N SER A 95 6.70 23.55 -4.72
CA SER A 95 8.07 24.08 -4.67
C SER A 95 9.11 23.17 -5.32
N ARG A 96 8.74 21.92 -5.65
CA ARG A 96 9.66 20.83 -6.06
C ARG A 96 10.78 20.55 -5.06
N HIS A 97 10.67 21.07 -3.84
CA HIS A 97 11.62 20.85 -2.76
C HIS A 97 11.19 19.66 -1.91
N TYR A 98 12.10 18.70 -1.72
CA TYR A 98 11.89 17.50 -0.92
C TYR A 98 12.77 17.56 0.31
N ASN A 99 12.17 17.58 1.50
CA ASN A 99 12.91 17.42 2.75
C ASN A 99 13.01 15.92 3.04
N ILE A 100 14.21 15.37 3.08
CA ILE A 100 14.43 13.95 3.35
C ILE A 100 15.13 13.80 4.69
N PHE A 101 14.53 12.99 5.57
CA PHE A 101 15.14 12.59 6.83
C PHE A 101 15.47 11.10 6.76
N LEU A 102 16.75 10.76 6.77
CA LEU A 102 17.21 9.38 6.85
C LEU A 102 17.50 9.06 8.32
N SER A 103 16.77 8.10 8.89
CA SER A 103 16.98 7.68 10.27
C SER A 103 18.34 7.01 10.48
N HIS A 104 18.85 6.34 9.44
CA HIS A 104 20.17 5.71 9.37
C HIS A 104 20.55 5.41 7.92
N PHE A 105 21.81 5.00 7.72
CA PHE A 105 22.32 4.47 6.46
C PHE A 105 22.47 2.96 6.57
N HIS A 106 21.85 2.22 5.65
CA HIS A 106 21.94 0.77 5.54
C HIS A 106 23.18 0.33 4.74
#